data_AF-A0A4R4EB88-F1
#
_entry.id   AF-A0A4R4EB88-F1
#
_cell.length_a   1.000
_cell.length_b   1.000
_cell.length_c   1.000
_cell.angle_alpha   90.00
_cell.angle_beta   90.00
_cell.angle_gamma   90.00
#
_symmetry.space_group_name_H-M   'P 1'
#
loop_
_entity.id
_entity.type
_entity.pdbx_description
1 polymer ?
#
loop_
_entity_poly.entity_id
_entity_poly.type
_entity_poly.pdbx_seq_one_letter_code
_entity_poly.pdbx_strand_id
1 'polypeptide(L)' 'MADSHSTQVMSSFVLRFSPLEDEDRADHKWRIRITHVQNQDEVTVSTLQDAMNYIDDALKRG' A
#
# COMPACT_ATOMS: atom_id res chain seq x y z
N MET A 1 11.40 31.09 -23.30
CA MET A 1 11.44 30.60 -21.91
C MET A 1 10.35 29.54 -21.82
N ALA A 2 10.72 28.26 -21.86
CA ALA A 2 9.77 27.17 -21.70
C ALA A 2 9.85 26.74 -20.24
N ASP A 3 8.76 26.95 -19.49
CA ASP A 3 8.60 26.36 -18.17
C ASP A 3 8.56 24.83 -18.33
N SER A 4 9.72 24.20 -18.15
CA SER A 4 9.78 22.76 -17.88
C SER A 4 9.08 22.52 -16.54
N HIS A 5 7.77 22.28 -16.60
CA HIS A 5 7.05 21.65 -15.51
C HIS A 5 7.69 20.27 -15.35
N SER A 6 8.60 20.16 -14.39
CA SER A 6 9.01 18.86 -13.88
C SER A 6 7.74 18.19 -13.38
N THR A 7 7.16 17.32 -14.20
CA THR A 7 6.06 16.45 -13.82
C THR A 7 6.58 15.63 -12.65
N GLN A 8 6.27 16.09 -11.44
CA GLN A 8 6.60 15.40 -10.21
C GLN A 8 5.90 14.05 -10.30
N VAL A 9 6.67 12.98 -10.44
CA VAL A 9 6.14 11.61 -10.53
C VAL A 9 5.47 11.32 -9.19
N MET A 10 4.14 11.42 -9.16
CA MET A 10 3.36 11.22 -7.96
C MET A 10 2.85 9.77 -7.93
N SER A 11 3.19 9.06 -6.86
CA SER A 11 2.63 7.75 -6.55
C SER A 11 1.65 7.88 -5.39
N SER A 12 0.54 7.15 -5.44
CA SER A 12 -0.55 7.22 -4.46
C SER A 12 -1.01 5.83 -4.08
N PHE A 13 -1.18 5.61 -2.78
CA PHE A 13 -1.58 4.32 -2.23
C PHE A 13 -2.80 4.48 -1.35
N VAL A 14 -3.75 3.55 -1.48
CA VAL A 14 -4.89 3.43 -0.57
C VAL A 14 -4.68 2.20 0.30
N LEU A 15 -4.61 2.40 1.62
CA LEU A 15 -4.49 1.34 2.60
C LEU A 15 -5.84 1.13 3.29
N ARG A 16 -6.33 -0.11 3.28
CA ARG A 16 -7.56 -0.52 3.96
C ARG A 16 -7.24 -1.56 5.02
N PHE A 17 -7.68 -1.30 6.24
CA PHE A 17 -7.46 -2.16 7.40
C PHE A 17 -8.80 -2.77 7.81
N SER A 18 -8.83 -4.08 7.98
CA SER A 18 -10.02 -4.80 8.45
C SER A 18 -9.58 -5.86 9.46
N PRO A 19 -10.29 -6.03 10.59
CA PRO A 19 -10.05 -7.16 11.47
C PRO A 19 -10.32 -8.47 10.71
N LEU A 20 -9.50 -9.49 10.96
CA LEU A 20 -9.84 -10.86 10.60
C LEU A 20 -10.75 -11.38 11.70
N GLU A 21 -12.04 -11.48 11.41
CA GLU A 21 -12.99 -12.17 12.29
C GLU A 21 -12.63 -13.66 12.25
N ASP A 22 -11.92 -14.12 13.27
CA ASP A 22 -11.64 -15.53 13.53
C ASP A 22 -12.14 -15.78 14.96
N GLU A 23 -13.26 -16.49 15.10
CA GLU A 23 -14.05 -16.60 16.34
C GLU A 23 -13.31 -17.26 17.53
N ASP A 24 -12.09 -17.78 17.32
CA ASP A 24 -11.45 -18.70 18.29
C ASP A 24 -10.05 -18.33 18.78
N ARG A 25 -9.45 -17.20 18.40
CA ARG A 25 -8.07 -16.88 18.87
C ARG A 25 -7.88 -15.41 19.24
N ALA A 26 -7.40 -15.20 20.47
CA ALA A 26 -7.08 -13.92 21.11
C ALA A 26 -6.02 -13.04 20.40
N ASP A 27 -5.55 -13.44 19.21
CA ASP A 27 -4.59 -12.66 18.43
C ASP A 27 -5.37 -11.74 17.49
N HIS A 28 -5.29 -10.43 17.75
CA HIS A 28 -5.91 -9.39 16.94
C HIS A 28 -5.26 -9.36 15.55
N LYS A 29 -5.65 -10.28 14.67
CA LYS A 29 -5.12 -10.38 13.31
C LYS A 29 -5.79 -9.34 12.44
N TRP A 30 -4.99 -8.52 11.77
CA TRP A 30 -5.47 -7.52 10.82
C TRP A 30 -5.21 -8.00 9.40
N ARG A 31 -6.13 -7.66 8.50
CA ARG A 31 -5.95 -7.72 7.05
C ARG A 31 -5.72 -6.30 6.56
N ILE A 32 -4.61 -6.08 5.88
CA ILE A 32 -4.21 -4.80 5.31
C ILE A 32 -4.16 -4.95 3.80
N ARG A 33 -5.01 -4.23 3.09
CA ARG A 33 -5.08 -4.21 1.62
C ARG A 33 -4.50 -2.91 1.12
N ILE A 34 -3.45 -2.98 0.31
CA ILE A 34 -2.78 -1.83 -0.32
C ILE A 34 -3.13 -1.82 -1.80
N THR A 35 -3.66 -0.70 -2.29
CA THR A 35 -3.93 -0.47 -3.72
C THR A 35 -3.02 0.66 -4.21
N HIS A 36 -2.17 0.41 -5.20
CA HIS A 36 -1.37 1.43 -5.90
C HIS A 36 -2.21 2.04 -7.01
N VAL A 37 -2.57 3.32 -6.86
CA VAL A 37 -3.60 3.98 -7.71
C VAL A 37 -3.14 4.10 -9.17
N GLN A 38 -1.86 4.38 -9.41
CA GLN A 38 -1.30 4.61 -10.74
C GLN A 38 -1.16 3.32 -11.55
N ASN A 39 -0.74 2.22 -10.91
CA ASN A 39 -0.55 0.94 -11.59
C ASN A 39 -1.78 0.04 -11.52
N GLN A 40 -2.79 0.39 -10.71
CA GLN A 40 -3.92 -0.48 -10.38
C GLN A 40 -3.50 -1.82 -9.76
N ASP A 41 -2.28 -1.88 -9.20
CA ASP A 41 -1.77 -3.04 -8.50
C ASP A 41 -2.36 -3.12 -7.09
N GLU A 42 -2.56 -4.33 -6.60
CA GLU A 42 -3.10 -4.56 -5.27
C GLU A 42 -2.42 -5.73 -4.57
N VAL A 43 -2.16 -5.56 -3.27
CA VAL A 43 -1.65 -6.62 -2.39
C VAL A 43 -2.40 -6.63 -1.07
N THR A 44 -2.52 -7.80 -0.46
CA THR A 44 -3.05 -7.97 0.89
C THR A 44 -1.99 -8.60 1.78
N VAL A 45 -1.76 -8.00 2.94
CA VAL A 45 -0.76 -8.43 3.94
C VAL A 45 -1.39 -8.45 5.33
N SER A 46 -0.72 -9.09 6.30
CA SER A 46 -1.20 -9.21 7.67
C SER A 46 -0.50 -8.28 8.67
N THR A 47 0.61 -7.64 8.27
CA THR A 47 1.37 -6.74 9.13
C THR A 47 1.60 -5.38 8.47
N LEU A 48 1.67 -4.32 9.29
CA LEU A 48 2.00 -2.98 8.78
C LEU A 48 3.42 -2.93 8.19
N GLN A 49 4.36 -3.70 8.76
CA GLN A 49 5.72 -3.77 8.25
C GLN A 49 5.75 -4.28 6.80
N ASP A 50 5.01 -5.35 6.50
CA ASP A 50 4.92 -5.88 5.13
C ASP A 50 4.26 -4.87 4.17
N ALA A 51 3.27 -4.11 4.66
CA ALA A 51 2.63 -3.06 3.87
C ALA A 51 3.64 -1.96 3.49
N MET A 52 4.46 -1.52 4.45
CA MET A 52 5.48 -0.51 4.22
C MET A 52 6.59 -1.02 3.30
N ASN A 53 7.02 -2.28 3.45
CA ASN A 53 8.01 -2.90 2.57
C ASN A 53 7.52 -2.92 1.12
N TYR A 54 6.24 -3.28 0.90
CA TYR A 54 5.64 -3.25 -0.44
C TYR A 54 5.63 -1.84 -1.05
N ILE A 55 5.29 -0.82 -0.26
CA ILE A 55 5.27 0.58 -0.72
C ILE A 55 6.68 1.05 -1.08
N ASP A 56 7.68 0.79 -0.24
CA ASP A 56 9.08 1.14 -0.50
C ASP A 56 9.60 0.47 -1.78
N ASP A 57 9.31 -0.82 -1.96
CA ASP A 57 9.64 -1.55 -3.18
C ASP A 57 8.92 -1.00 -4.42
N ALA A 58 7.67 -0.56 -4.28
CA ALA A 58 6.92 0.07 -5.37
C ALA A 58 7.50 1.42 -5.76
N LEU A 59 7.92 2.23 -4.78
CA LEU A 59 8.55 3.53 -4.99
C LEU A 59 9.93 3.41 -5.64
N LYS A 60 10.68 2.33 -5.37
CA LYS A 60 11.98 2.07 -6.03
C LYS A 60 11.87 1.65 -7.49
N ARG A 61 10.70 1.16 -7.92
CA ARG A 61 10.44 0.69 -9.29
C ARG A 61 9.94 1.78 -10.23
N GLY A 62 9.43 2.89 -9.68
CA GLY A 62 8.96 4.07 -10.44
C GLY A 62 10.04 5.13 -10.58
#